data_AF-A0A269Y3U1-F1
#
_entry.id   AF-A0A269Y3U1-F1
#
_cell.length_a   1.000
_cell.length_b   1.000
_cell.length_c   1.000
_cell.angle_alpha   90.00
_cell.angle_beta   90.00
_cell.angle_gamma   90.00
#
_symmetry.space_group_name_H-M   'P 1'
#
loop_
_entity.id
_entity.type
_entity.pdbx_description
1 polymer ?
#
loop_
_entity_poly.entity_id
_entity_poly.type
_entity_poly.pdbx_seq_one_letter_code
_entity_poly.pdbx_strand_id
1 'polypeptide(L)'
;MLKLKKATLTVVAVFTMGGSLISIPPQEVSARTTYVWIAPNHGKRYHYSKNCRGLSNAGYKRHVTQHWARHHGYRLCHWEK
;
A
#
# COMPACT_ATOMS: atom_id res chain seq x y z
N MET A 1 9.96 1.15 14.97
CA MET A 1 9.73 2.23 13.97
C MET A 1 10.89 2.23 12.98
N LEU A 2 10.76 1.55 11.83
CA LEU A 2 11.79 1.63 10.79
C LEU A 2 11.65 2.99 10.11
N LYS A 3 12.58 3.91 10.38
CA LYS A 3 12.76 5.14 9.60
C LYS A 3 13.29 4.73 8.23
N LEU A 4 12.39 4.41 7.31
CA LEU A 4 12.76 4.15 5.91
C LEU A 4 13.22 5.48 5.32
N LYS A 5 14.54 5.67 5.28
CA LYS A 5 15.17 6.83 4.64
C LYS A 5 14.68 6.84 3.19
N LYS A 6 14.00 7.92 2.80
CA LYS A 6 13.52 8.14 1.44
C LYS A 6 14.70 8.00 0.49
N ALA A 7 14.73 6.93 -0.29
CA ALA A 7 15.71 6.74 -1.35
C ALA A 7 15.24 7.55 -2.56
N THR A 8 15.72 8.79 -2.68
CA THR A 8 15.52 9.63 -3.85
C THR A 8 16.43 9.14 -4.96
N LEU A 9 15.89 8.34 -5.89
CA LEU A 9 16.57 7.94 -7.10
C LEU A 9 16.41 9.05 -8.15
N THR A 10 17.44 9.85 -8.36
CA THR A 10 17.50 10.83 -9.45
C THR A 10 17.79 10.10 -10.76
N VAL A 11 16.77 9.91 -11.60
CA VAL A 11 16.93 9.36 -12.95
C VAL A 11 17.22 10.53 -13.90
N VAL A 12 18.46 10.65 -14.36
CA VAL A 12 18.83 11.61 -15.42
C VAL A 12 18.64 10.91 -16.76
N ALA A 13 17.50 11.15 -17.42
CA ALA A 13 17.27 10.69 -18.79
C ALA A 13 17.69 11.79 -19.77
N VAL A 14 18.76 11.56 -20.54
CA VAL A 14 19.22 12.48 -21.59
C VAL A 14 18.65 12.00 -22.93
N PHE A 15 17.57 12.62 -23.39
CA PHE A 15 17.07 12.40 -24.75
C PHE A 15 17.66 13.46 -25.68
N THR A 16 18.58 13.04 -26.55
CA THR A 16 19.25 13.90 -27.55
C THR A 16 18.47 13.95 -28.86
N MET A 17 17.48 14.84 -28.94
CA MET A 17 17.08 15.49 -30.20
C MET A 17 16.89 16.98 -29.91
N GLY A 18 17.99 17.75 -29.93
CA GLY A 18 17.95 19.22 -29.83
C GLY A 18 18.35 19.83 -28.48
N GLY A 19 19.54 19.50 -27.97
CA GLY A 19 20.44 20.45 -27.29
C GLY A 19 20.03 21.15 -25.99
N SER A 20 18.89 20.82 -25.36
CA SER A 20 18.46 21.48 -24.12
C SER A 20 18.39 20.48 -22.96
N LEU A 21 19.24 20.63 -21.95
CA LEU A 21 19.19 19.83 -20.72
C LEU A 21 18.02 20.32 -19.86
N ILE A 22 16.86 19.67 -20.00
CA ILE A 22 15.71 19.93 -19.12
C ILE A 22 15.92 19.10 -17.85
N SER A 23 16.32 19.75 -16.75
CA SER A 23 16.32 19.13 -15.41
C SER A 23 14.87 18.98 -14.94
N ILE A 24 14.31 17.78 -15.09
CA ILE A 24 12.97 17.47 -14.59
C ILE A 24 13.10 17.31 -13.06
N PRO A 25 12.40 18.12 -12.24
CA PRO A 25 12.44 17.94 -10.79
C PRO A 25 11.98 16.53 -10.43
N PRO A 26 12.62 15.89 -9.44
CA PRO A 26 12.25 14.53 -9.04
C PRO A 26 10.78 14.53 -8.59
N GLN A 27 9.95 13.76 -9.28
CA GLN A 27 8.57 13.58 -8.85
C GLN A 27 8.60 12.83 -7.52
N GLU A 28 8.13 13.46 -6.44
CA GLU A 28 7.93 12.81 -5.15
C GLU A 28 6.81 11.77 -5.31
N VAL A 29 7.20 10.54 -5.66
CA VAL A 29 6.29 9.39 -5.65
C VAL A 29 6.05 9.01 -4.18
N SER A 30 5.15 9.74 -3.52
CA SER A 30 4.67 9.41 -2.19
C SER A 30 3.78 8.18 -2.29
N ALA A 31 4.37 6.99 -2.13
CA ALA A 31 3.64 5.74 -2.09
C ALA A 31 2.67 5.78 -0.89
N ARG A 32 1.39 6.03 -1.16
CA ARG A 32 0.35 6.01 -0.12
C ARG A 32 0.28 4.61 0.48
N THR A 33 0.64 4.51 1.76
CA THR A 33 0.48 3.27 2.50
C THR A 33 -0.97 3.14 2.93
N THR A 34 -1.71 2.25 2.28
CA THR A 34 -3.08 1.91 2.67
C THR A 34 -3.04 0.93 3.85
N TYR A 35 -3.79 1.24 4.89
CA TYR A 35 -4.00 0.35 6.02
C TYR A 35 -5.33 -0.38 5.90
N VAL A 36 -5.35 -1.62 6.37
CA VAL A 36 -6.49 -2.54 6.30
C VAL A 36 -6.63 -3.31 7.61
N TRP A 37 -7.85 -3.75 7.86
CA TRP A 37 -8.23 -4.62 8.96
C TRP A 37 -8.23 -6.08 8.51
N ILE A 38 -7.69 -6.96 9.34
CA ILE A 38 -7.74 -8.39 9.13
C ILE A 38 -8.29 -9.07 10.39
N ALA A 39 -8.88 -10.25 10.21
CA ALA A 39 -9.28 -11.13 11.30
C ALA A 39 -8.54 -12.48 11.17
N PRO A 40 -7.39 -12.66 11.84
CA PRO A 40 -6.54 -13.85 11.70
C PRO A 40 -7.29 -15.16 11.96
N ASN A 41 -8.24 -15.16 12.91
CA ASN A 41 -8.97 -16.34 13.35
C ASN A 41 -10.24 -16.63 12.53
N HIS A 42 -10.63 -15.75 11.60
CA HIS A 42 -11.91 -15.85 10.87
C HIS A 42 -11.73 -15.96 9.34
N GLY A 43 -10.49 -16.14 8.87
CA GLY A 43 -10.16 -16.41 7.47
C GLY A 43 -9.12 -15.46 6.87
N LYS A 44 -8.70 -15.76 5.65
CA LYS A 44 -7.66 -14.99 4.92
C LYS A 44 -8.27 -13.86 4.09
N ARG A 45 -9.02 -12.97 4.73
CA ARG A 45 -9.58 -11.76 4.09
C ARG A 45 -9.14 -10.48 4.79
N TYR A 46 -8.84 -9.46 3.99
CA TYR A 46 -8.58 -8.11 4.47
C TYR A 46 -9.75 -7.18 4.12
N HIS A 47 -9.88 -6.12 4.91
CA HIS A 47 -11.01 -5.20 4.92
C HIS A 47 -10.53 -3.76 5.05
N TYR A 48 -11.05 -2.83 4.26
CA TYR A 48 -10.81 -1.39 4.43
C TYR A 48 -11.57 -0.83 5.63
N SER A 49 -12.74 -1.38 5.97
CA SER A 49 -13.56 -0.91 7.09
C SER A 49 -13.65 -1.94 8.21
N LYS A 50 -13.52 -1.48 9.47
CA LYS A 50 -13.70 -2.31 10.68
C LYS A 50 -15.12 -2.88 10.81
N ASN A 51 -16.08 -2.22 10.16
CA ASN A 51 -17.52 -2.53 10.21
C ASN A 51 -18.00 -3.36 9.00
N CYS A 52 -17.07 -3.90 8.20
CA CYS A 52 -17.44 -4.80 7.11
C CYS A 52 -18.24 -6.01 7.65
N ARG A 53 -19.25 -6.46 6.90
CA ARG A 53 -20.07 -7.64 7.27
C ARG A 53 -19.21 -8.89 7.51
N GLY A 54 -18.11 -9.06 6.79
CA GLY A 54 -17.18 -10.18 7.03
C GLY A 54 -16.39 -10.10 8.35
N LEU A 55 -16.39 -8.94 9.01
CA LEU A 55 -15.76 -8.69 10.31
C LEU A 55 -16.76 -8.62 11.47
N SER A 56 -18.06 -8.82 11.23
CA SER A 56 -19.08 -8.69 12.29
C SER A 56 -18.94 -9.77 13.36
N ASN A 57 -18.61 -11.00 12.94
CA ASN A 57 -18.40 -12.14 13.85
C ASN A 57 -16.92 -12.31 14.27
N ALA A 58 -16.05 -11.36 13.91
CA ALA A 58 -14.63 -11.46 14.23
C ALA A 58 -14.36 -10.99 15.66
N GLY A 59 -13.97 -11.92 16.54
CA GLY A 59 -13.63 -11.62 17.94
C GLY A 59 -12.31 -10.86 18.08
N TYR A 60 -11.35 -11.11 17.17
CA TYR A 60 -10.07 -10.42 17.15
C TYR A 60 -9.79 -9.79 15.78
N LYS A 61 -9.43 -8.49 15.80
CA LYS A 61 -9.16 -7.69 14.60
C LYS A 61 -7.78 -7.04 14.73
N ARG A 62 -6.97 -7.09 13.67
CA ARG A 62 -5.65 -6.45 13.61
C ARG A 62 -5.60 -5.43 12.48
N HIS A 63 -4.96 -4.30 12.73
CA HIS A 63 -4.70 -3.26 11.75
C HIS A 63 -3.30 -3.46 11.15
N VAL A 64 -3.23 -3.68 9.85
CA VAL A 64 -1.99 -3.99 9.11
C VAL A 64 -1.94 -3.19 7.81
N THR A 65 -0.79 -3.14 7.15
CA THR A 65 -0.72 -2.52 5.82
C THR A 65 -1.30 -3.46 4.76
N GLN A 66 -1.86 -2.89 3.69
CA GLN A 66 -2.39 -3.67 2.58
C GLN A 66 -1.31 -4.54 1.93
N HIS A 67 -0.08 -4.02 1.84
CA HIS A 67 1.07 -4.76 1.32
C HIS A 67 1.35 -6.01 2.16
N TRP A 68 1.39 -5.87 3.49
CA TRP A 68 1.55 -7.00 4.41
C TRP A 68 0.42 -8.02 4.23
N ALA A 69 -0.83 -7.56 4.16
CA ALA A 69 -1.98 -8.45 3.99
C ALA A 69 -1.87 -9.27 2.69
N ARG A 70 -1.55 -8.63 1.56
CA ARG A 70 -1.35 -9.31 0.27
C ARG A 70 -0.17 -10.29 0.31
N HIS A 71 0.95 -9.89 0.91
CA HIS A 71 2.13 -10.74 1.06
C HIS A 71 1.84 -12.00 1.88
N HIS A 72 0.98 -11.91 2.91
CA HIS A 72 0.55 -13.05 3.71
C HIS A 72 -0.64 -13.83 3.10
N GLY A 73 -1.03 -13.53 1.86
CA GLY A 73 -2.08 -14.24 1.13
C GLY A 73 -3.51 -13.89 1.54
N TYR A 74 -3.72 -12.76 2.22
CA TYR A 74 -5.07 -12.24 2.47
C TYR A 74 -5.65 -11.66 1.18
N ARG A 75 -6.92 -11.96 0.92
CA ARG A 75 -7.67 -11.47 -0.26
C ARG A 75 -8.66 -10.38 0.14
N LEU A 76 -9.05 -9.53 -0.81
CA LEU A 76 -10.07 -8.52 -0.56
C LEU A 76 -11.38 -9.18 -0.15
N CYS A 77 -12.04 -8.62 0.86
CA CYS A 77 -13.38 -9.04 1.22
C CYS A 77 -14.38 -8.72 0.10
N HIS A 78 -15.16 -9.71 -0.33
CA HIS A 78 -16.16 -9.55 -1.39
C HIS A 78 -17.32 -8.62 -1.00
N TRP A 79 -17.48 -8.34 0.29
CA TRP A 79 -18.53 -7.45 0.81
C TRP A 79 -18.15 -5.97 0.76
N GLU A 80 -16.89 -5.66 0.47
CA GLU A 80 -16.44 -4.28 0.32
C GLU A 80 -16.55 -3.85 -1.14
N LYS A 81 -17.12 -2.66 -1.35
CA LYS A 81 -17.22 -1.97 -2.64
C LYS A 81 -16.24 -0.82 -2.67
#